data_AF-A0A4U6WBR0-F1
#
_entry.id   AF-A0A4U6WBR0-F1
#
_cell.length_a   1.000
_cell.length_b   1.000
_cell.length_c   1.000
_cell.angle_alpha   90.00
_cell.angle_beta   90.00
_cell.angle_gamma   90.00
#
_symmetry.space_group_name_H-M   'P 1'
#
loop_
_entity.id
_entity.type
_entity.pdbx_description
1 polymer ?
#
loop_
_entity_poly.entity_id
_entity_poly.type
_entity_poly.pdbx_seq_one_letter_code
_entity_poly.pdbx_strand_id
1 'polypeptide(L)'
;MGTDHGDLVGAGEDRISGLPDHLLHRILLGHPDLSTFDAARTSVLSRQWRRVWADLPDLSFSYSGEPGSYARTHDRIDAALDAYSAPAAKCLRISVPLSWTCRVPVNRVASSLRFASRRLAGELRLSLRCGKRKNEEEELVIPLCERATAIRFMDLGCTLRFRLPPVGAFAALATLGIRDASLDGRELDDILSSRCPRLKELVLEGIILPDGDAAVLSIRSNSLEYLKVTNGYFGWLQVAAPELQTLFLTIGPFDQRGTHIAAAPKLKDVYCYNNDYGYDPSRHRLVEAGKHLRRLAIKASDAALMRQFNAVDELVLDVYLPKGVQPYERFLGDTSMFPKCKVLNVSLRLEQHALEPTMIRLLRKCAGIRKLAEGYSCKSLRCPCDSPDNHIAKDIVMDSLEEVEIENNRRREDDTLELVNLLCKCSMIFEKKVSIIISKVSGSEYLCEKIRSIHPPSNKVVITIQP
;
A
#
# COMPACT_ATOMS: atom_id res chain seq x y z
N MET A 1 45.70 -55.28 41.22
CA MET A 1 44.27 -55.05 40.89
C MET A 1 43.84 -53.80 41.63
N GLY A 2 43.38 -52.79 40.88
CA GLY A 2 43.04 -51.46 41.38
C GLY A 2 42.97 -50.51 40.19
N THR A 3 41.90 -50.65 39.42
CA THR A 3 41.47 -49.81 38.29
C THR A 3 41.46 -48.33 38.69
N ASP A 4 42.15 -47.48 37.94
CA ASP A 4 41.57 -46.62 36.89
C ASP A 4 40.23 -45.99 37.30
N HIS A 5 40.26 -44.69 37.57
CA HIS A 5 39.30 -43.69 37.09
C HIS A 5 40.01 -42.35 37.10
N GLY A 6 40.89 -42.16 36.11
CA GLY A 6 41.29 -40.81 35.71
C GLY A 6 40.09 -40.19 34.98
N ASP A 7 39.41 -39.27 35.64
CA ASP A 7 38.36 -38.45 35.04
C ASP A 7 38.89 -37.74 33.79
N LEU A 8 38.61 -38.32 32.63
CA LEU A 8 38.66 -37.63 31.34
C LEU A 8 37.53 -36.59 31.35
N VAL A 9 37.82 -35.44 31.94
CA VAL A 9 37.06 -34.22 31.66
C VAL A 9 37.32 -33.92 30.19
N GLY A 10 36.43 -34.41 29.33
CA GLY A 10 36.36 -34.00 27.94
C GLY A 10 36.14 -32.50 27.91
N ALA A 11 37.24 -31.74 27.82
CA ALA A 11 37.21 -30.35 27.43
C ALA A 11 36.63 -30.33 26.01
N GLY A 12 35.32 -30.12 25.92
CA GLY A 12 34.63 -29.96 24.65
C GLY A 12 35.35 -28.86 23.87
N GLU A 13 36.06 -29.24 22.82
CA GLU A 13 36.83 -28.34 21.99
C GLU A 13 35.89 -27.27 21.42
N ASP A 14 36.19 -26.00 21.65
CA ASP A 14 35.35 -24.88 21.19
C ASP A 14 35.50 -24.69 19.68
N ARG A 15 34.76 -25.50 18.93
CA ARG A 15 34.75 -25.51 17.46
C ARG A 15 34.04 -24.30 16.87
N ILE A 16 33.26 -23.58 17.66
CA ILE A 16 32.45 -22.44 17.22
C ILE A 16 33.28 -21.16 17.24
N SER A 17 34.10 -20.98 18.28
CA SER A 17 35.01 -19.82 18.38
C SER A 17 36.23 -19.89 17.45
N GLY A 18 36.53 -21.06 16.88
CA GLY A 18 37.60 -21.24 15.89
C GLY A 18 37.17 -21.03 14.44
N LEU A 19 35.90 -20.73 14.17
CA LEU A 19 35.40 -20.54 12.80
C LEU A 19 35.93 -19.24 12.18
N PRO A 20 36.23 -19.20 10.87
CA PRO A 20 36.54 -17.97 10.15
C PRO A 20 35.38 -16.95 10.19
N ASP A 21 35.73 -15.65 10.20
CA ASP A 21 34.76 -14.54 10.32
C ASP A 21 33.61 -14.62 9.31
N HIS A 22 33.87 -15.02 8.07
CA HIS A 22 32.83 -15.12 7.04
C HIS A 22 31.76 -16.18 7.35
N LEU A 23 32.11 -17.26 8.06
CA LEU A 23 31.13 -18.26 8.52
C LEU A 23 30.36 -17.74 9.72
N LEU A 24 31.01 -17.03 10.63
CA LEU A 24 30.38 -16.37 11.76
C LEU A 24 29.37 -15.30 11.30
N HIS A 25 29.71 -14.51 10.30
CA HIS A 25 28.79 -13.59 9.63
C HIS A 25 27.59 -14.32 9.02
N ARG A 26 27.80 -15.46 8.35
CA ARG A 26 26.70 -16.26 7.80
C ARG A 26 25.78 -16.84 8.88
N ILE A 27 26.33 -17.23 10.03
CA ILE A 27 25.51 -17.70 11.16
C ILE A 27 24.64 -16.56 11.68
N LEU A 28 25.22 -15.36 11.88
CA LEU A 28 24.46 -14.20 12.37
C LEU A 28 23.44 -13.67 11.35
N LEU A 29 23.78 -13.66 10.06
CA LEU A 29 22.89 -13.19 8.97
C LEU A 29 21.89 -14.26 8.51
N GLY A 30 22.12 -15.53 8.82
CA GLY A 30 21.26 -16.65 8.43
C GLY A 30 19.93 -16.70 9.18
N HIS A 31 19.76 -15.86 10.20
CA HIS A 31 18.54 -15.72 10.99
C HIS A 31 17.88 -14.37 10.69
N PRO A 32 16.82 -14.33 9.85
CA PRO A 32 16.17 -13.08 9.42
C PRO A 32 15.63 -12.21 10.58
N ASP A 33 15.32 -12.85 11.71
CA ASP A 33 14.74 -12.22 12.90
C ASP A 33 15.77 -11.92 14.00
N LEU A 34 17.06 -12.22 13.78
CA LEU A 34 18.10 -11.98 14.77
C LEU A 34 18.31 -10.47 14.95
N SER A 35 18.07 -9.97 16.16
CA SER A 35 18.35 -8.57 16.46
C SER A 35 19.85 -8.33 16.61
N THR A 36 20.30 -7.09 16.40
CA THR A 36 21.69 -6.69 16.71
C THR A 36 22.01 -6.93 18.18
N PHE A 37 21.02 -6.86 19.09
CA PHE A 37 21.25 -7.21 20.49
C PHE A 37 21.61 -8.68 20.66
N ASP A 38 20.95 -9.59 19.96
CA ASP A 38 21.24 -11.01 20.03
C ASP A 38 22.59 -11.33 19.39
N ALA A 39 22.90 -10.70 18.26
CA ALA A 39 24.23 -10.78 17.65
C ALA A 39 25.31 -10.28 18.62
N ALA A 40 25.11 -9.13 19.27
CA ALA A 40 26.05 -8.60 20.26
C ALA A 40 26.21 -9.52 21.48
N ARG A 41 25.16 -10.24 21.90
CA ARG A 41 25.22 -11.21 23.02
C ARG A 41 26.14 -12.39 22.71
N THR A 42 26.32 -12.75 21.44
CA THR A 42 27.29 -13.80 21.05
C THR A 42 28.74 -13.44 21.36
N SER A 43 29.04 -12.17 21.66
CA SER A 43 30.36 -11.71 22.13
C SER A 43 30.86 -12.41 23.40
N VAL A 44 29.98 -13.08 24.15
CA VAL A 44 30.34 -13.90 25.33
C VAL A 44 31.06 -15.18 24.93
N LEU A 45 30.84 -15.69 23.71
CA LEU A 45 31.45 -16.93 23.22
C LEU A 45 32.96 -16.77 23.02
N SER A 46 33.40 -15.70 22.36
CA SER A 46 34.83 -15.34 22.28
C SER A 46 35.07 -13.89 21.87
N ARG A 47 36.32 -13.44 21.96
CA ARG A 47 36.75 -12.11 21.48
C ARG A 47 36.52 -11.90 19.97
N GLN A 48 36.49 -12.98 19.18
CA GLN A 48 36.26 -12.92 17.74
C GLN A 48 34.80 -12.56 17.44
N TRP A 49 33.84 -13.20 18.11
CA TRP A 49 32.42 -12.89 17.99
C TRP A 49 32.09 -11.43 18.29
N ARG A 50 32.83 -10.81 19.22
CA ARG A 50 32.72 -9.37 19.51
C ARG A 50 33.03 -8.49 18.30
N ARG A 51 33.99 -8.88 17.46
CA ARG A 51 34.35 -8.13 16.24
C ARG A 51 33.34 -8.41 15.12
N VAL A 52 32.96 -9.68 14.95
CA VAL A 52 32.06 -10.11 13.87
C VAL A 52 30.72 -9.39 13.92
N TRP A 53 30.08 -9.26 15.10
CA TRP A 53 28.79 -8.54 15.16
C TRP A 53 28.97 -7.04 14.86
N ALA A 54 30.09 -6.44 15.28
CA ALA A 54 30.38 -5.01 15.12
C ALA A 54 30.68 -4.63 13.66
N ASP A 55 30.94 -5.61 12.79
CA ASP A 55 31.16 -5.45 11.36
C ASP A 55 29.94 -5.85 10.50
N LEU A 56 28.79 -6.14 11.13
CA LEU A 56 27.60 -6.53 10.38
C LEU A 56 27.09 -5.39 9.47
N PRO A 57 26.67 -5.71 8.23
CA PRO A 57 26.12 -4.70 7.33
C PRO A 57 24.73 -4.23 7.74
N ASP A 58 23.95 -5.09 8.42
CA ASP A 58 22.56 -4.85 8.75
C ASP A 58 22.38 -4.76 10.27
N LEU A 59 22.00 -3.58 10.74
CA LEU A 59 21.75 -3.31 12.15
C LEU A 59 20.23 -3.21 12.39
N SER A 60 19.68 -4.10 13.20
CA SER A 60 18.26 -4.15 13.54
C SER A 60 18.05 -4.14 15.06
N PHE A 61 17.42 -3.08 15.56
CA PHE A 61 17.13 -2.88 16.97
C PHE A 61 15.61 -2.84 17.21
N SER A 62 15.12 -3.69 18.09
CA SER A 62 13.71 -3.71 18.50
C SER A 62 13.59 -3.45 19.99
N TYR A 63 12.62 -2.61 20.37
CA TYR A 63 12.34 -2.38 21.78
C TYR A 63 11.61 -3.56 22.41
N SER A 64 11.95 -3.91 23.66
CA SER A 64 11.31 -4.97 24.46
C SER A 64 10.32 -4.39 25.48
N GLY A 65 9.25 -5.13 25.78
CA GLY A 65 7.96 -4.61 26.30
C GLY A 65 7.84 -4.34 27.78
N GLU A 66 8.96 -4.24 28.49
CA GLU A 66 8.93 -3.98 29.91
C GLU A 66 8.82 -2.46 30.16
N PRO A 67 7.76 -1.99 30.84
CA PRO A 67 7.63 -0.60 31.23
C PRO A 67 8.87 -0.15 32.03
N GLY A 68 9.55 0.92 31.58
CA GLY A 68 10.79 1.40 32.20
C GLY A 68 12.09 0.86 31.58
N SER A 69 12.02 -0.15 30.72
CA SER A 69 13.18 -0.70 29.99
C SER A 69 13.60 0.16 28.78
N TYR A 70 12.80 1.16 28.39
CA TYR A 70 13.03 1.97 27.18
C TYR A 70 14.34 2.75 27.21
N ALA A 71 14.62 3.42 28.33
CA ALA A 71 15.86 4.17 28.50
C ALA A 71 17.06 3.23 28.39
N ARG A 72 17.02 2.10 29.10
CA ARG A 72 18.06 1.07 29.04
C ARG A 72 18.23 0.48 27.64
N THR A 73 17.12 0.22 26.96
CA THR A 73 17.15 -0.30 25.59
C THR A 73 17.79 0.71 24.66
N HIS A 74 17.42 1.99 24.77
CA HIS A 74 18.03 3.03 23.96
C HIS A 74 19.51 3.22 24.30
N ASP A 75 19.90 3.16 25.57
CA ASP A 75 21.32 3.20 25.98
C ASP A 75 22.09 2.01 25.38
N ARG A 76 21.47 0.84 25.25
CA ARG A 76 22.05 -0.30 24.53
C ARG A 76 22.13 -0.07 23.02
N ILE A 77 21.17 0.64 22.42
CA ILE A 77 21.25 1.05 21.01
C ILE A 77 22.43 2.00 20.83
N ASP A 78 22.50 3.07 21.61
CA ASP A 78 23.60 4.06 21.56
C ASP A 78 24.95 3.35 21.75
N ALA A 79 25.09 2.49 22.77
CA ALA A 79 26.31 1.73 22.99
C ALA A 79 26.66 0.77 21.83
N ALA A 80 25.67 0.17 21.18
CA ALA A 80 25.90 -0.69 20.02
C ALA A 80 26.31 0.11 18.78
N LEU A 81 25.71 1.29 18.56
CA LEU A 81 26.08 2.21 17.49
C LEU A 81 27.49 2.78 17.69
N ASP A 82 27.87 3.07 18.95
CA ASP A 82 29.21 3.53 19.31
C ASP A 82 30.27 2.43 19.16
N ALA A 83 29.92 1.17 19.43
CA ALA A 83 30.81 0.02 19.28
C ALA A 83 30.92 -0.49 17.82
N TYR A 84 30.09 0.01 16.91
CA TYR A 84 30.11 -0.37 15.50
C TYR A 84 31.46 -0.02 14.85
N SER A 85 32.11 -1.03 14.27
CA SER A 85 33.51 -0.94 13.82
C SER A 85 33.65 -0.81 12.30
N ALA A 86 32.67 -1.31 11.53
CA ALA A 86 32.73 -1.26 10.09
C ALA A 86 32.62 0.19 9.53
N PRO A 87 33.27 0.46 8.37
CA PRO A 87 33.29 1.79 7.78
C PRO A 87 31.92 2.25 7.24
N ALA A 88 31.05 1.30 6.89
CA ALA A 88 29.71 1.58 6.40
C ALA A 88 28.72 0.46 6.75
N ALA A 89 27.56 0.84 7.27
CA ALA A 89 26.39 -0.01 7.42
C ALA A 89 25.52 0.07 6.16
N LYS A 90 24.96 -1.06 5.72
CA LYS A 90 24.00 -1.13 4.62
C LYS A 90 22.58 -0.83 5.08
N CYS A 91 22.22 -1.25 6.29
CA CYS A 91 20.88 -1.06 6.83
C CYS A 91 20.91 -0.67 8.31
N LEU A 92 20.10 0.31 8.69
CA LEU A 92 19.79 0.62 10.08
C LEU A 92 18.27 0.60 10.27
N ARG A 93 17.79 -0.34 11.08
CA ARG A 93 16.40 -0.49 11.47
C ARG A 93 16.25 -0.30 12.97
N ILE A 94 15.37 0.60 13.37
CA ILE A 94 14.98 0.78 14.78
C ILE A 94 13.45 0.74 14.85
N SER A 95 12.89 -0.23 15.59
CA SER A 95 11.45 -0.43 15.69
C SER A 95 10.94 -0.57 17.12
N VAL A 96 9.85 0.12 17.43
CA VAL A 96 9.03 -0.02 18.63
C VAL A 96 7.72 -0.71 18.21
N PRO A 97 7.32 -1.82 18.85
CA PRO A 97 6.04 -2.47 18.53
C PRO A 97 4.84 -1.52 18.64
N LEU A 98 3.97 -1.54 17.62
CA LEU A 98 2.80 -0.65 17.47
C LEU A 98 1.76 -0.78 18.58
N SER A 99 1.76 -1.89 19.32
CA SER A 99 0.86 -2.10 20.46
C SER A 99 1.21 -1.19 21.65
N TRP A 100 2.33 -0.46 21.60
CA TRP A 100 2.83 0.29 22.75
C TRP A 100 2.65 1.80 22.58
N THR A 101 2.25 2.45 23.68
CA THR A 101 2.02 3.90 23.75
C THR A 101 3.29 4.70 24.09
N CYS A 102 4.46 4.08 23.94
CA CYS A 102 5.74 4.66 24.33
C CYS A 102 6.23 5.67 23.29
N ARG A 103 6.83 6.77 23.76
CA ARG A 103 7.50 7.76 22.92
C ARG A 103 8.98 7.82 23.26
N VAL A 104 9.81 7.76 22.23
CA VAL A 104 11.26 7.93 22.34
C VAL A 104 11.57 9.43 22.31
N PRO A 105 12.38 9.96 23.24
CA PRO A 105 12.80 11.36 23.20
C PRO A 105 13.49 11.72 21.87
N VAL A 106 13.20 12.91 21.31
CA VAL A 106 13.74 13.29 19.99
C VAL A 106 15.27 13.32 19.96
N ASN A 107 15.93 13.74 21.04
CA ASN A 107 17.40 13.78 21.12
C ASN A 107 18.05 12.39 20.97
N ARG A 108 17.37 11.34 21.43
CA ARG A 108 17.78 9.95 21.31
C ARG A 108 17.66 9.46 19.87
N VAL A 109 16.53 9.74 19.22
CA VAL A 109 16.36 9.49 17.77
C VAL A 109 17.39 10.27 16.94
N ALA A 110 17.67 11.51 17.30
CA ALA A 110 18.68 12.34 16.64
C ALA A 110 20.11 11.77 16.77
N SER A 111 20.43 11.08 17.87
CA SER A 111 21.69 10.33 18.02
C SER A 111 21.81 9.24 16.96
N SER A 112 20.76 8.42 16.81
CA SER A 112 20.71 7.36 15.80
C SER A 112 20.78 7.92 14.37
N LEU A 113 20.13 9.05 14.10
CA LEU A 113 20.23 9.74 12.81
C LEU A 113 21.64 10.28 12.53
N ARG A 114 22.35 10.76 13.55
CA ARG A 114 23.75 11.21 13.43
C ARG A 114 24.70 10.05 13.10
N PHE A 115 24.44 8.86 13.64
CA PHE A 115 25.14 7.67 13.19
C PHE A 115 24.84 7.39 11.71
N ALA A 116 23.56 7.42 11.33
CA ALA A 116 23.14 7.14 9.96
C ALA A 116 23.79 8.09 8.94
N SER A 117 23.85 9.39 9.23
CA SER A 117 24.48 10.36 8.31
C SER A 117 25.97 10.10 8.06
N ARG A 118 26.67 9.49 9.02
CA ARG A 118 28.12 9.20 8.93
C ARG A 118 28.43 7.82 8.40
N ARG A 119 27.62 6.82 8.75
CA ARG A 119 27.94 5.41 8.57
C ARG A 119 26.99 4.68 7.63
N LEU A 120 25.80 5.20 7.34
CA LEU A 120 24.85 4.50 6.47
C LEU A 120 25.22 4.65 4.99
N ALA A 121 25.13 3.56 4.24
CA ALA A 121 25.32 3.49 2.79
C ALA A 121 24.25 2.56 2.18
N GLY A 122 22.98 2.85 2.49
CA GLY A 122 21.84 2.04 2.07
C GLY A 122 20.55 2.51 2.73
N GLU A 123 19.90 1.66 3.52
CA GLU A 123 18.54 1.88 3.99
C GLU A 123 18.43 2.29 5.47
N LEU A 124 17.68 3.36 5.74
CA LEU A 124 17.26 3.77 7.09
C LEU A 124 15.78 3.45 7.28
N ARG A 125 15.43 2.66 8.29
CA ARG A 125 14.05 2.43 8.72
C ARG A 125 13.86 2.76 10.19
N LEU A 126 13.04 3.76 10.48
CA LEU A 126 12.60 4.05 11.85
C LEU A 126 11.10 3.83 11.95
N SER A 127 10.66 2.97 12.87
CA SER A 127 9.26 2.76 13.22
C SER A 127 9.10 2.95 14.72
N LEU A 128 8.82 4.19 15.14
CA LEU A 128 8.74 4.56 16.56
C LEU A 128 8.04 5.90 16.68
N ARG A 129 7.30 6.10 17.79
CA ARG A 129 6.78 7.42 18.14
C ARG A 129 7.85 8.25 18.83
N CYS A 130 8.08 9.47 18.39
CA CYS A 130 8.98 10.44 18.99
C CYS A 130 8.24 11.54 19.77
N GLY A 131 8.94 12.21 20.67
CA GLY A 131 8.45 13.43 21.33
C GLY A 131 7.78 13.22 22.69
N LYS A 132 7.23 14.31 23.24
CA LYS A 132 6.55 14.31 24.55
C LYS A 132 5.04 14.03 24.40
N ARG A 133 4.39 13.65 25.51
CA ARG A 133 2.93 13.52 25.59
C ARG A 133 2.19 14.87 25.72
N LYS A 134 2.88 15.95 26.10
CA LYS A 134 2.32 17.29 26.31
C LYS A 134 2.66 18.19 25.12
N ASN A 135 1.82 19.21 24.88
CA ASN A 135 1.75 20.20 23.78
C ASN A 135 3.04 20.98 23.42
N GLU A 136 4.22 20.38 23.53
CA GLU A 136 5.46 20.91 23.00
C GLU A 136 5.74 20.17 21.68
N GLU A 137 5.68 20.89 20.57
CA GLU A 137 6.08 20.38 19.26
C GLU A 137 7.60 20.16 19.25
N GLU A 138 8.04 18.93 19.54
CA GLU A 138 9.44 18.58 19.32
C GLU A 138 9.71 18.32 17.83
N GLU A 139 10.65 19.08 17.28
CA GLU A 139 11.09 18.94 15.90
C GLU A 139 12.24 17.93 15.79
N LEU A 140 12.07 16.90 14.96
CA LEU A 140 13.13 15.97 14.59
C LEU A 140 13.81 16.44 13.31
N VAL A 141 15.05 16.90 13.44
CA VAL A 141 15.86 17.34 12.31
C VAL A 141 16.54 16.15 11.64
N ILE A 142 16.21 15.89 10.39
CA ILE A 142 16.83 14.85 9.57
C ILE A 142 18.19 15.37 9.06
N PRO A 143 19.30 14.66 9.36
CA PRO A 143 20.63 15.03 8.87
C PRO A 143 20.84 14.60 7.41
N LEU A 144 21.94 15.09 6.82
CA LEU A 144 22.39 14.69 5.47
C LEU A 144 22.80 13.23 5.43
N CYS A 145 21.90 12.36 4.98
CA CYS A 145 22.21 10.97 4.71
C CYS A 145 22.60 10.79 3.23
N GLU A 146 23.74 11.37 2.82
CA GLU A 146 24.14 11.49 1.39
C GLU A 146 24.23 10.15 0.65
N ARG A 147 24.69 9.11 1.33
CA ARG A 147 24.85 7.75 0.77
C ARG A 147 23.62 6.87 1.01
N ALA A 148 22.59 7.37 1.68
CA ALA A 148 21.38 6.59 1.90
C ALA A 148 20.59 6.52 0.58
N THR A 149 20.23 5.29 0.21
CA THR A 149 19.43 5.01 -0.98
C THR A 149 17.94 4.93 -0.65
N ALA A 150 17.60 4.63 0.60
CA ALA A 150 16.21 4.57 1.06
C ALA A 150 16.09 5.10 2.49
N ILE A 151 15.08 5.94 2.74
CA ILE A 151 14.74 6.44 4.07
C ILE A 151 13.25 6.20 4.28
N ARG A 152 12.89 5.45 5.32
CA ARG A 152 11.50 5.16 5.70
C ARG A 152 11.27 5.51 7.16
N PHE A 153 10.41 6.48 7.40
CA PHE A 153 9.90 6.86 8.70
C PHE A 153 8.46 6.37 8.84
N MET A 154 8.19 5.67 9.94
CA MET A 154 6.89 5.08 10.23
C MET A 154 6.50 5.48 11.66
N ASP A 155 5.27 5.91 11.85
CA ASP A 155 4.67 6.13 13.16
C ASP A 155 5.38 7.19 14.03
N LEU A 156 6.04 8.20 13.43
CA LEU A 156 6.85 9.17 14.18
C LEU A 156 6.00 9.99 15.17
N GLY A 157 4.86 10.53 14.76
CA GLY A 157 4.02 11.35 15.63
C GLY A 157 4.74 12.58 16.22
N CYS A 158 5.79 13.07 15.55
CA CYS A 158 6.49 14.34 15.80
C CYS A 158 6.69 15.12 14.48
N THR A 159 7.11 16.38 14.57
CA THR A 159 7.33 17.24 13.40
C THR A 159 8.69 16.95 12.78
N LEU A 160 8.69 16.61 11.49
CA LEU A 160 9.91 16.42 10.72
C LEU A 160 10.39 17.73 10.14
N ARG A 161 11.67 18.02 10.39
CA ARG A 161 12.41 19.12 9.79
C ARG A 161 13.54 18.56 8.97
N PHE A 162 13.80 19.17 7.84
CA PHE A 162 14.95 18.80 7.05
C PHE A 162 16.00 19.89 7.20
N ARG A 163 17.15 19.58 7.81
CA ARG A 163 18.23 20.58 7.87
C ARG A 163 18.69 20.83 6.44
N LEU A 164 18.60 22.08 5.97
CA LEU A 164 18.99 22.50 4.63
C LEU A 164 20.43 23.07 4.63
N PRO A 165 21.49 22.29 4.37
CA PRO A 165 22.77 22.86 3.95
C PRO A 165 22.75 23.14 2.44
N PRO A 166 23.65 23.99 1.92
CA PRO A 166 23.67 24.32 0.49
C PRO A 166 24.19 23.15 -0.37
N VAL A 167 23.38 22.78 -1.39
CA VAL A 167 23.65 21.92 -2.58
C VAL A 167 24.21 20.49 -2.32
N GLY A 168 23.58 19.46 -2.91
CA GLY A 168 24.12 18.07 -2.94
C GLY A 168 23.55 17.07 -1.92
N ALA A 169 22.64 17.50 -1.04
CA ALA A 169 22.00 16.66 -0.03
C ALA A 169 21.16 15.53 -0.64
N PHE A 170 21.28 14.27 -0.19
CA PHE A 170 20.46 13.12 -0.62
C PHE A 170 20.62 12.67 -2.09
N ALA A 171 21.78 12.89 -2.69
CA ALA A 171 22.05 12.54 -4.09
C ALA A 171 21.84 11.04 -4.45
N ALA A 172 22.03 10.13 -3.50
CA ALA A 172 21.81 8.68 -3.69
C ALA A 172 20.38 8.22 -3.42
N LEU A 173 19.51 9.07 -2.87
CA LEU A 173 18.20 8.69 -2.36
C LEU A 173 17.26 8.33 -3.52
N ALA A 174 16.86 7.07 -3.57
CA ALA A 174 15.92 6.52 -4.53
C ALA A 174 14.51 6.35 -3.93
N THR A 175 14.41 6.17 -2.62
CA THR A 175 13.12 5.98 -1.95
C THR A 175 12.99 6.83 -0.68
N LEU A 176 11.89 7.58 -0.59
CA LEU A 176 11.50 8.30 0.61
C LEU A 176 10.09 7.87 1.04
N GLY A 177 9.97 7.32 2.25
CA GLY A 177 8.70 6.97 2.87
C GLY A 177 8.54 7.73 4.18
N ILE A 178 7.42 8.43 4.34
CA ILE A 178 7.05 9.12 5.57
C ILE A 178 5.62 8.72 5.91
N ARG A 179 5.43 8.16 7.10
CA ARG A 179 4.11 7.83 7.63
C ARG A 179 3.88 8.43 9.01
N ASP A 180 2.70 8.98 9.19
CA ASP A 180 2.18 9.55 10.44
C ASP A 180 3.14 10.58 11.05
N ALA A 181 3.37 11.67 10.31
CA ALA A 181 4.27 12.75 10.70
C ALA A 181 3.72 14.13 10.32
N SER A 182 4.10 15.15 11.10
CA SER A 182 3.87 16.55 10.72
C SER A 182 5.07 17.06 9.92
N LEU A 183 4.85 17.87 8.88
CA LEU A 183 5.92 18.44 8.07
C LEU A 183 5.60 19.84 7.55
N ASP A 184 6.65 20.58 7.21
CA ASP A 184 6.52 21.82 6.43
C ASP A 184 6.49 21.47 4.93
N GLY A 185 5.38 21.79 4.27
CA GLY A 185 5.18 21.48 2.86
C GLY A 185 6.21 22.17 1.95
N ARG A 186 6.72 23.35 2.34
CA ARG A 186 7.72 24.10 1.57
C ARG A 186 9.10 23.45 1.69
N GLU A 187 9.48 23.02 2.89
CA GLU A 187 10.76 22.31 3.09
C GLU A 187 10.81 21.00 2.30
N LEU A 188 9.71 20.24 2.32
CA LEU A 188 9.62 18.99 1.57
C LEU A 188 9.76 19.24 0.07
N ASP A 189 9.03 20.22 -0.46
CA ASP A 189 9.07 20.61 -1.87
C ASP A 189 10.48 21.05 -2.32
N ASP A 190 11.17 21.85 -1.52
CA ASP A 190 12.55 22.31 -1.79
C ASP A 190 13.54 21.13 -1.92
N ILE A 191 13.34 20.07 -1.13
CA ILE A 191 14.19 18.88 -1.14
C ILE A 191 13.89 18.00 -2.34
N LEU A 192 12.61 17.75 -2.60
CA LEU A 192 12.17 16.91 -3.71
C LEU A 192 12.56 17.53 -5.06
N SER A 193 12.49 18.86 -5.18
CA SER A 193 12.72 19.58 -6.43
C SER A 193 14.19 19.70 -6.82
N SER A 194 15.09 19.90 -5.85
CA SER A 194 16.49 20.26 -6.15
C SER A 194 17.55 19.33 -5.53
N ARG A 195 17.17 18.46 -4.59
CA ARG A 195 18.14 17.73 -3.75
C ARG A 195 18.06 16.21 -3.92
N CYS A 196 16.94 15.67 -4.37
CA CYS A 196 16.80 14.22 -4.57
C CYS A 196 16.75 13.84 -6.08
N PRO A 197 17.85 13.99 -6.85
CA PRO A 197 17.85 13.81 -8.31
C PRO A 197 17.63 12.36 -8.76
N ARG A 198 17.71 11.38 -7.84
CA ARG A 198 17.52 9.95 -8.12
C ARG A 198 16.25 9.38 -7.50
N LEU A 199 15.41 10.21 -6.89
CA LEU A 199 14.21 9.75 -6.20
C LEU A 199 13.25 9.10 -7.20
N LYS A 200 12.95 7.82 -7.00
CA LYS A 200 12.03 7.02 -7.80
C LYS A 200 10.71 6.75 -7.10
N GLU A 201 10.72 6.59 -5.78
CA GLU A 201 9.56 6.24 -4.97
C GLU A 201 9.36 7.25 -3.84
N LEU A 202 8.16 7.84 -3.78
CA LEU A 202 7.71 8.69 -2.67
C LEU A 202 6.42 8.14 -2.08
N VAL A 203 6.42 7.86 -0.78
CA VAL A 203 5.27 7.38 -0.01
C VAL A 203 5.00 8.33 1.14
N LEU A 204 3.83 8.95 1.13
CA LEU A 204 3.33 9.87 2.15
C LEU A 204 2.01 9.33 2.68
N GLU A 205 1.98 8.88 3.94
CA GLU A 205 0.75 8.37 4.56
C GLU A 205 0.49 9.08 5.90
N GLY A 206 -0.72 9.58 6.16
CA GLY A 206 -0.99 10.21 7.47
C GLY A 206 -0.22 11.51 7.70
N ILE A 207 0.07 12.27 6.64
CA ILE A 207 0.88 13.50 6.72
C ILE A 207 0.03 14.67 7.20
N ILE A 208 0.52 15.44 8.17
CA ILE A 208 -0.13 16.65 8.68
C ILE A 208 0.67 17.88 8.27
N LEU A 209 0.02 18.89 7.69
CA LEU A 209 0.61 20.22 7.51
C LEU A 209 0.02 21.18 8.56
N PRO A 210 0.85 21.98 9.27
CA PRO A 210 0.37 22.88 10.33
C PRO A 210 -0.70 23.88 9.88
N ASP A 211 -0.62 24.34 8.63
CA ASP A 211 -1.59 25.27 8.02
C ASP A 211 -2.94 24.61 7.66
N GLY A 212 -3.08 23.30 7.93
CA GLY A 212 -4.31 22.53 7.75
C GLY A 212 -4.95 22.72 6.37
N ASP A 213 -6.21 23.15 6.35
CA ASP A 213 -7.02 23.33 5.14
C ASP A 213 -6.50 24.42 4.18
N ALA A 214 -5.63 25.32 4.63
CA ALA A 214 -5.00 26.31 3.77
C ALA A 214 -3.67 25.81 3.18
N ALA A 215 -3.14 24.71 3.71
CA ALA A 215 -1.84 24.18 3.32
C ALA A 215 -1.86 23.58 1.91
N VAL A 216 -0.80 23.85 1.14
CA VAL A 216 -0.57 23.25 -0.17
C VAL A 216 0.66 22.33 -0.07
N LEU A 217 0.47 21.05 -0.34
CA LEU A 217 1.55 20.09 -0.51
C LEU A 217 2.00 20.11 -1.98
N SER A 218 3.16 20.70 -2.26
CA SER A 218 3.75 20.70 -3.60
C SER A 218 4.81 19.61 -3.72
N ILE A 219 4.70 18.78 -4.76
CA ILE A 219 5.63 17.70 -5.07
C ILE A 219 6.18 17.96 -6.47
N ARG A 220 7.38 18.52 -6.53
CA ARG A 220 8.12 18.70 -7.78
C ARG A 220 9.31 17.75 -7.80
N SER A 221 9.39 16.86 -8.79
CA SER A 221 10.53 15.95 -8.93
C SER A 221 10.67 15.44 -10.36
N ASN A 222 11.87 15.59 -10.93
CA ASN A 222 12.14 15.17 -12.32
C ASN A 222 12.48 13.68 -12.46
N SER A 223 12.64 12.95 -11.37
CA SER A 223 13.05 11.54 -11.39
C SER A 223 11.98 10.57 -10.90
N LEU A 224 10.93 11.08 -10.25
CA LEU A 224 9.92 10.32 -9.51
C LEU A 224 9.07 9.48 -10.46
N GLU A 225 8.98 8.17 -10.19
CA GLU A 225 8.23 7.20 -11.00
C GLU A 225 6.99 6.66 -10.26
N TYR A 226 7.04 6.61 -8.93
CA TYR A 226 5.96 6.13 -8.07
C TYR A 226 5.64 7.14 -6.98
N LEU A 227 4.37 7.54 -6.88
CA LEU A 227 3.86 8.41 -5.83
C LEU A 227 2.66 7.78 -5.13
N LYS A 228 2.74 7.66 -3.81
CA LYS A 228 1.60 7.30 -2.95
C LYS A 228 1.35 8.41 -1.93
N VAL A 229 0.13 8.94 -1.92
CA VAL A 229 -0.33 9.92 -0.93
C VAL A 229 -1.67 9.46 -0.36
N THR A 230 -1.73 9.16 0.93
CA THR A 230 -2.96 8.66 1.57
C THR A 230 -3.17 9.28 2.94
N ASN A 231 -4.42 9.54 3.32
CA ASN A 231 -4.79 10.03 4.66
C ASN A 231 -4.07 11.33 5.07
N GLY A 232 -3.84 12.24 4.11
CA GLY A 232 -3.23 13.54 4.38
C GLY A 232 -4.18 14.51 5.08
N TYR A 233 -3.62 15.43 5.86
CA TYR A 233 -4.29 16.57 6.48
C TYR A 233 -3.68 17.87 5.93
N PHE A 234 -4.10 18.23 4.72
CA PHE A 234 -3.73 19.45 4.01
C PHE A 234 -4.86 19.83 3.06
N GLY A 235 -4.91 21.10 2.63
CA GLY A 235 -5.98 21.60 1.76
C GLY A 235 -5.84 21.18 0.30
N TRP A 236 -4.62 21.25 -0.24
CA TRP A 236 -4.37 20.99 -1.67
C TRP A 236 -3.12 20.16 -1.90
N LEU A 237 -3.17 19.29 -2.92
CA LEU A 237 -2.01 18.56 -3.42
C LEU A 237 -1.67 19.03 -4.84
N GLN A 238 -0.44 19.49 -5.05
CA GLN A 238 0.09 19.83 -6.36
C GLN A 238 1.25 18.90 -6.74
N VAL A 239 1.17 18.27 -7.92
CA VAL A 239 2.22 17.34 -8.38
C VAL A 239 2.73 17.76 -9.76
N ALA A 240 4.05 17.92 -9.88
CA ALA A 240 4.75 18.06 -11.15
C ALA A 240 5.91 17.05 -11.19
N ALA A 241 5.66 15.91 -11.84
CA ALA A 241 6.58 14.79 -11.89
C ALA A 241 6.55 14.15 -13.29
N PRO A 242 7.38 14.63 -14.24
CA PRO A 242 7.28 14.22 -15.65
C PRO A 242 7.53 12.73 -15.89
N GLU A 243 8.30 12.09 -15.01
CA GLU A 243 8.63 10.66 -15.07
C GLU A 243 7.62 9.76 -14.33
N LEU A 244 6.54 10.33 -13.77
CA LEU A 244 5.59 9.60 -12.94
C LEU A 244 4.83 8.56 -13.77
N GLN A 245 4.87 7.30 -13.32
CA GLN A 245 4.24 6.16 -13.97
C GLN A 245 3.08 5.60 -13.15
N THR A 246 3.19 5.62 -11.83
CA THR A 246 2.18 5.08 -10.91
C THR A 246 1.81 6.11 -9.87
N LEU A 247 0.52 6.37 -9.73
CA LEU A 247 -0.07 7.28 -8.77
C LEU A 247 -1.07 6.54 -7.88
N PHE A 248 -0.91 6.66 -6.57
CA PHE A 248 -1.84 6.14 -5.59
C PHE A 248 -2.33 7.27 -4.68
N LEU A 249 -3.63 7.52 -4.69
CA LEU A 249 -4.29 8.57 -3.91
C LEU A 249 -5.41 7.99 -3.05
N THR A 250 -5.48 8.44 -1.81
CA THR A 250 -6.64 8.25 -0.92
C THR A 250 -6.98 9.59 -0.32
N ILE A 251 -8.06 10.19 -0.83
CA ILE A 251 -8.56 11.48 -0.35
C ILE A 251 -9.34 11.19 0.94
N GLY A 252 -8.80 11.69 2.05
CA GLY A 252 -9.41 11.57 3.37
C GLY A 252 -10.58 12.56 3.54
N PRO A 253 -11.38 12.43 4.62
CA PRO A 253 -12.51 13.33 4.91
C PRO A 253 -12.14 14.82 5.01
N PHE A 254 -10.86 15.13 5.20
CA PHE A 254 -10.33 16.49 5.39
C PHE A 254 -9.69 17.09 4.12
N ASP A 255 -9.49 16.30 3.07
CA ASP A 255 -8.84 16.72 1.81
C ASP A 255 -9.89 17.28 0.82
N GLN A 256 -10.73 18.20 1.32
CA GLN A 256 -11.95 18.63 0.62
C GLN A 256 -11.71 19.69 -0.46
N ARG A 257 -10.51 20.26 -0.60
CA ARG A 257 -10.33 21.48 -1.42
C ARG A 257 -9.75 21.22 -2.81
N GLY A 258 -8.99 20.16 -3.04
CA GLY A 258 -8.71 19.67 -4.41
C GLY A 258 -7.30 19.14 -4.65
N THR A 259 -7.11 18.46 -5.79
CA THR A 259 -5.82 17.89 -6.21
C THR A 259 -5.49 18.34 -7.63
N HIS A 260 -4.33 18.95 -7.83
CA HIS A 260 -3.89 19.42 -9.12
C HIS A 260 -2.59 18.72 -9.56
N ILE A 261 -2.68 17.82 -10.52
CA ILE A 261 -1.52 17.18 -11.13
C ILE A 261 -1.26 17.87 -12.45
N ALA A 262 -0.14 18.59 -12.53
CA ALA A 262 0.17 19.50 -13.63
C ALA A 262 1.00 18.85 -14.74
N ALA A 263 1.84 17.87 -14.41
CA ALA A 263 2.80 17.27 -15.33
C ALA A 263 3.07 15.80 -14.97
N ALA A 264 2.38 14.88 -15.63
CA ALA A 264 2.59 13.43 -15.51
C ALA A 264 2.31 12.70 -16.85
N PRO A 265 3.04 13.01 -17.94
CA PRO A 265 2.76 12.48 -19.28
C PRO A 265 2.98 10.98 -19.41
N LYS A 266 3.83 10.39 -18.55
CA LYS A 266 4.17 8.96 -18.55
C LYS A 266 3.27 8.12 -17.65
N LEU A 267 2.19 8.71 -17.11
CA LEU A 267 1.31 8.04 -16.16
C LEU A 267 0.60 6.84 -16.82
N LYS A 268 0.79 5.66 -16.23
CA LYS A 268 0.25 4.38 -16.72
C LYS A 268 -0.82 3.84 -15.78
N ASP A 269 -0.59 3.95 -14.48
CA ASP A 269 -1.46 3.38 -13.46
C ASP A 269 -1.92 4.45 -12.47
N VAL A 270 -3.23 4.52 -12.26
CA VAL A 270 -3.86 5.41 -11.29
C VAL A 270 -4.73 4.60 -10.36
N TYR A 271 -4.48 4.76 -9.06
CA TYR A 271 -5.27 4.17 -7.99
C TYR A 271 -5.83 5.30 -7.15
N CYS A 272 -7.16 5.45 -7.12
CA CYS A 272 -7.83 6.50 -6.35
C CYS A 272 -8.97 5.89 -5.55
N TYR A 273 -8.84 5.87 -4.23
CA TYR A 273 -9.87 5.31 -3.34
C TYR A 273 -10.33 6.39 -2.38
N ASN A 274 -11.40 7.10 -2.70
CA ASN A 274 -11.92 8.13 -1.80
C ASN A 274 -12.80 7.51 -0.72
N ASN A 275 -12.80 8.07 0.47
CA ASN A 275 -13.80 7.72 1.47
C ASN A 275 -15.09 8.45 1.09
N ASP A 276 -16.17 7.73 0.76
CA ASP A 276 -17.61 8.03 0.49
C ASP A 276 -18.14 9.46 0.21
N TYR A 277 -17.30 10.49 0.15
CA TYR A 277 -17.60 11.90 -0.07
C TYR A 277 -17.59 12.29 -1.56
N GLY A 278 -17.26 11.33 -2.44
CA GLY A 278 -17.29 11.48 -3.88
C GLY A 278 -16.13 12.33 -4.44
N TYR A 279 -15.72 12.02 -5.66
CA TYR A 279 -14.72 12.78 -6.40
C TYR A 279 -15.34 14.03 -7.04
N ASP A 280 -14.79 15.22 -6.79
CA ASP A 280 -15.19 16.45 -7.48
C ASP A 280 -14.24 16.78 -8.65
N PRO A 281 -14.62 16.51 -9.92
CA PRO A 281 -13.78 16.80 -11.08
C PRO A 281 -13.47 18.29 -11.28
N SER A 282 -14.21 19.22 -10.64
CA SER A 282 -13.89 20.64 -10.69
C SER A 282 -12.66 21.00 -9.84
N ARG A 283 -12.43 20.24 -8.76
CA ARG A 283 -11.35 20.42 -7.77
C ARG A 283 -10.14 19.54 -8.06
N HIS A 284 -10.36 18.41 -8.75
CA HIS A 284 -9.31 17.45 -9.07
C HIS A 284 -9.02 17.43 -10.56
N ARG A 285 -7.82 17.87 -10.95
CA ARG A 285 -7.40 17.96 -12.36
C ARG A 285 -6.12 17.19 -12.59
N LEU A 286 -6.17 16.26 -13.53
CA LEU A 286 -5.01 15.57 -14.07
C LEU A 286 -4.69 16.17 -15.44
N VAL A 287 -3.91 17.26 -15.42
CA VAL A 287 -3.47 17.97 -16.63
C VAL A 287 -2.24 17.22 -17.18
N GLU A 288 -2.20 17.02 -18.49
CA GLU A 288 -1.14 16.28 -19.21
C GLU A 288 -1.01 14.78 -18.89
N ALA A 289 -1.86 14.21 -18.02
CA ALA A 289 -1.91 12.77 -17.81
C ALA A 289 -2.27 12.07 -19.13
N GLY A 290 -1.61 10.95 -19.43
CA GLY A 290 -1.80 10.22 -20.69
C GLY A 290 -3.28 9.98 -20.98
N LYS A 291 -3.73 10.35 -22.19
CA LYS A 291 -5.12 10.11 -22.66
C LYS A 291 -5.51 8.62 -22.65
N HIS A 292 -4.52 7.74 -22.53
CA HIS A 292 -4.65 6.30 -22.43
C HIS A 292 -3.91 5.80 -21.18
N LEU A 293 -4.64 5.15 -20.26
CA LEU A 293 -4.05 4.49 -19.09
C LEU A 293 -3.93 2.98 -19.33
N ARG A 294 -2.93 2.37 -18.71
CA ARG A 294 -2.86 0.91 -18.57
C ARG A 294 -3.89 0.44 -17.54
N ARG A 295 -3.90 1.06 -16.36
CA ARG A 295 -4.79 0.66 -15.27
C ARG A 295 -5.38 1.87 -14.55
N LEU A 296 -6.68 1.85 -14.34
CA LEU A 296 -7.40 2.81 -13.48
C LEU A 296 -8.15 2.02 -12.42
N ALA A 297 -7.82 2.21 -11.15
CA ALA A 297 -8.48 1.56 -10.04
C ALA A 297 -9.18 2.61 -9.16
N ILE A 298 -10.51 2.56 -9.10
CA ILE A 298 -11.31 3.58 -8.45
C ILE A 298 -12.50 2.99 -7.70
N LYS A 299 -13.04 3.76 -6.74
CA LYS A 299 -14.39 3.49 -6.23
C LYS A 299 -15.43 4.03 -7.19
N ALA A 300 -16.63 3.44 -7.17
CA ALA A 300 -17.73 3.89 -8.01
C ALA A 300 -18.18 5.34 -7.73
N SER A 301 -18.02 5.81 -6.47
CA SER A 301 -18.21 7.21 -6.08
C SER A 301 -17.27 8.18 -6.79
N ASP A 302 -16.20 7.66 -7.41
CA ASP A 302 -15.16 8.44 -8.05
C ASP A 302 -15.22 8.34 -9.59
N ALA A 303 -16.33 7.83 -10.14
CA ALA A 303 -16.46 7.59 -11.58
C ALA A 303 -16.33 8.85 -12.44
N ALA A 304 -16.52 10.04 -11.87
CA ALA A 304 -16.22 11.30 -12.55
C ALA A 304 -14.73 11.43 -12.96
N LEU A 305 -13.80 10.75 -12.28
CA LEU A 305 -12.39 10.67 -12.67
C LEU A 305 -12.20 9.94 -14.00
N MET A 306 -13.06 8.97 -14.31
CA MET A 306 -13.02 8.23 -15.58
C MET A 306 -13.13 9.17 -16.79
N ARG A 307 -13.88 10.27 -16.66
CA ARG A 307 -14.12 11.24 -17.75
C ARG A 307 -12.86 11.99 -18.18
N GLN A 308 -11.80 11.95 -17.38
CA GLN A 308 -10.51 12.58 -17.72
C GLN A 308 -9.67 11.72 -18.68
N PHE A 309 -10.05 10.45 -18.90
CA PHE A 309 -9.31 9.51 -19.75
C PHE A 309 -10.16 9.02 -20.92
N ASN A 310 -9.56 8.94 -22.11
CA ASN A 310 -10.28 8.48 -23.31
C ASN A 310 -10.36 6.95 -23.37
N ALA A 311 -9.30 6.27 -22.92
CA ALA A 311 -9.19 4.82 -22.93
C ALA A 311 -8.38 4.31 -21.73
N VAL A 312 -8.74 3.13 -21.24
CA VAL A 312 -8.06 2.44 -20.14
C VAL A 312 -7.97 0.97 -20.49
N ASP A 313 -6.79 0.35 -20.49
CA ASP A 313 -6.71 -1.09 -20.80
C ASP A 313 -7.44 -1.94 -19.73
N GLU A 314 -7.21 -1.64 -18.45
CA GLU A 314 -7.85 -2.29 -17.30
C GLU A 314 -8.49 -1.29 -16.34
N LEU A 315 -9.82 -1.33 -16.21
CA LEU A 315 -10.58 -0.58 -15.22
C LEU A 315 -10.90 -1.48 -14.03
N VAL A 316 -10.40 -1.15 -12.84
CA VAL A 316 -10.77 -1.80 -11.59
C VAL A 316 -11.78 -0.90 -10.86
N LEU A 317 -12.98 -1.40 -10.63
CA LEU A 317 -14.08 -0.65 -10.03
C LEU A 317 -14.53 -1.30 -8.71
N ASP A 318 -14.33 -0.61 -7.60
CA ASP A 318 -14.87 -1.01 -6.29
C ASP A 318 -16.23 -0.31 -6.06
N VAL A 319 -17.30 -1.09 -6.14
CA VAL A 319 -18.68 -0.60 -6.01
C VAL A 319 -19.17 -0.91 -4.60
N TYR A 320 -19.28 0.12 -3.77
CA TYR A 320 -19.96 0.02 -2.48
C TYR A 320 -21.32 0.73 -2.55
N LEU A 321 -22.41 0.00 -2.36
CA LEU A 321 -23.77 0.55 -2.37
C LEU A 321 -24.49 0.23 -1.04
N PRO A 322 -24.57 1.22 -0.11
CA PRO A 322 -25.36 1.06 1.11
C PRO A 322 -26.87 1.09 0.80
N LYS A 323 -27.70 0.68 1.76
CA LYS A 323 -29.16 0.70 1.64
C LYS A 323 -29.68 2.12 1.33
N GLY A 324 -30.56 2.22 0.33
CA GLY A 324 -31.31 3.44 0.03
C GLY A 324 -31.39 3.77 -1.47
N VAL A 325 -32.34 4.64 -1.83
CA VAL A 325 -32.55 5.07 -3.23
C VAL A 325 -31.46 6.03 -3.70
N GLN A 326 -31.09 7.00 -2.85
CA GLN A 326 -30.14 8.05 -3.20
C GLN A 326 -28.73 7.54 -3.55
N PRO A 327 -28.13 6.57 -2.83
CA PRO A 327 -26.83 6.00 -3.22
C PRO A 327 -26.86 5.32 -4.60
N TYR A 328 -27.98 4.66 -4.92
CA TYR A 328 -28.17 4.01 -6.21
C TYR A 328 -28.32 5.02 -7.35
N GLU A 329 -29.13 6.06 -7.18
CA GLU A 329 -29.28 7.14 -8.18
C GLU A 329 -27.96 7.88 -8.45
N ARG A 330 -27.17 8.15 -7.40
CA ARG A 330 -25.81 8.72 -7.55
C ARG A 330 -24.92 7.81 -8.38
N PHE A 331 -24.90 6.52 -8.06
CA PHE A 331 -24.17 5.53 -8.84
C PHE A 331 -24.61 5.52 -10.32
N LEU A 332 -25.91 5.61 -10.61
CA LEU A 332 -26.40 5.69 -11.99
C LEU A 332 -25.86 6.95 -12.69
N GLY A 333 -25.91 8.11 -12.03
CA GLY A 333 -25.39 9.38 -12.57
C GLY A 333 -23.88 9.33 -12.85
N ASP A 334 -23.12 8.82 -11.88
CA ASP A 334 -21.65 8.80 -11.92
C ASP A 334 -21.12 7.81 -12.96
N THR A 335 -21.78 6.66 -13.12
CA THR A 335 -21.42 5.60 -14.09
C THR A 335 -22.04 5.79 -15.49
N SER A 336 -22.61 6.95 -15.79
CA SER A 336 -23.19 7.24 -17.12
C SER A 336 -22.16 7.20 -18.26
N MET A 337 -20.89 7.50 -17.95
CA MET A 337 -19.78 7.66 -18.90
C MET A 337 -18.59 6.78 -18.51
N PHE A 338 -18.51 5.58 -19.08
CA PHE A 338 -17.34 4.72 -18.95
C PHE A 338 -16.29 5.06 -20.02
N PRO A 339 -14.98 5.04 -19.67
CA PRO A 339 -13.93 5.15 -20.66
C PRO A 339 -13.91 3.86 -21.50
N LYS A 340 -13.40 3.93 -22.73
CA LYS A 340 -13.21 2.71 -23.53
C LYS A 340 -12.24 1.80 -22.79
N CYS A 341 -12.70 0.62 -22.36
CA CYS A 341 -11.86 -0.35 -21.66
C CYS A 341 -11.89 -1.74 -22.28
N LYS A 342 -10.74 -2.42 -22.23
CA LYS A 342 -10.58 -3.81 -22.71
C LYS A 342 -10.91 -4.82 -21.61
N VAL A 343 -10.58 -4.47 -20.38
CA VAL A 343 -10.79 -5.30 -19.20
C VAL A 343 -11.48 -4.47 -18.12
N LEU A 344 -12.63 -4.92 -17.68
CA LEU A 344 -13.30 -4.43 -16.49
C LEU A 344 -13.15 -5.49 -15.38
N ASN A 345 -12.56 -5.07 -14.26
CA ASN A 345 -12.48 -5.81 -13.02
C ASN A 345 -13.39 -5.12 -12.00
N VAL A 346 -14.42 -5.79 -11.50
CA VAL A 346 -15.38 -5.17 -10.59
C VAL A 346 -15.43 -5.91 -9.28
N SER A 347 -15.24 -5.19 -8.18
CA SER A 347 -15.54 -5.68 -6.83
C SER A 347 -16.87 -5.08 -6.39
N LEU A 348 -17.88 -5.87 -6.03
CA LEU A 348 -19.15 -5.35 -5.52
C LEU A 348 -19.32 -5.66 -4.03
N ARG A 349 -19.66 -4.62 -3.29
CA ARG A 349 -20.10 -4.67 -1.89
C ARG A 349 -21.46 -4.01 -1.81
N LEU A 350 -22.50 -4.82 -1.93
CA LEU A 350 -23.88 -4.35 -2.05
C LEU A 350 -24.68 -4.73 -0.82
N GLU A 351 -25.63 -3.90 -0.41
CA GLU A 351 -26.75 -4.43 0.35
C GLU A 351 -27.78 -5.02 -0.64
N GLN A 352 -28.54 -6.03 -0.20
CA GLN A 352 -29.38 -6.99 -0.97
C GLN A 352 -30.20 -6.47 -2.17
N HIS A 353 -30.29 -5.16 -2.38
CA HIS A 353 -31.22 -4.45 -3.24
C HIS A 353 -30.65 -4.01 -4.60
N ALA A 354 -29.33 -4.05 -4.82
CA ALA A 354 -28.71 -3.37 -5.98
C ALA A 354 -28.00 -4.28 -7.00
N LEU A 355 -27.83 -5.59 -6.75
CA LEU A 355 -26.96 -6.45 -7.60
C LEU A 355 -27.42 -6.57 -9.05
N GLU A 356 -28.62 -7.06 -9.28
CA GLU A 356 -29.14 -7.31 -10.64
C GLU A 356 -29.09 -6.05 -11.53
N PRO A 357 -29.66 -4.92 -11.14
CA PRO A 357 -29.70 -3.76 -12.01
C PRO A 357 -28.33 -3.05 -12.13
N THR A 358 -27.48 -3.13 -11.09
CA THR A 358 -26.08 -2.66 -11.17
C THR A 358 -25.25 -3.50 -12.14
N MET A 359 -25.36 -4.82 -12.05
CA MET A 359 -24.66 -5.76 -12.91
C MET A 359 -25.05 -5.61 -14.37
N ILE A 360 -26.35 -5.56 -14.66
CA ILE A 360 -26.86 -5.35 -16.01
C ILE A 360 -26.32 -4.05 -16.60
N ARG A 361 -26.26 -2.98 -15.81
CA ARG A 361 -25.72 -1.68 -16.27
C ARG A 361 -24.23 -1.74 -16.58
N LEU A 362 -23.43 -2.41 -15.74
CA LEU A 362 -21.99 -2.58 -15.97
C LEU A 362 -21.72 -3.43 -17.21
N LEU A 363 -22.44 -4.55 -17.36
CA LEU A 363 -22.38 -5.43 -18.53
C LEU A 363 -22.76 -4.69 -19.83
N ARG A 364 -23.78 -3.83 -19.80
CA ARG A 364 -24.21 -3.03 -20.96
C ARG A 364 -23.17 -2.02 -21.45
N LYS A 365 -22.25 -1.57 -20.60
CA LYS A 365 -21.37 -0.43 -20.88
C LYS A 365 -19.92 -0.82 -21.19
N CYS A 366 -19.53 -2.07 -20.96
CA CYS A 366 -18.13 -2.48 -21.03
C CYS A 366 -17.90 -3.59 -22.05
N ALA A 367 -16.86 -3.43 -22.86
CA ALA A 367 -16.54 -4.32 -23.98
C ALA A 367 -15.79 -5.60 -23.58
N GLY A 368 -15.64 -5.89 -22.28
CA GLY A 368 -14.98 -7.10 -21.78
C GLY A 368 -14.82 -7.08 -20.26
N ILE A 369 -15.61 -7.86 -19.53
CA ILE A 369 -15.51 -7.99 -18.07
C ILE A 369 -14.72 -9.23 -17.74
N ARG A 370 -13.40 -9.16 -17.64
CA ARG A 370 -12.63 -10.39 -17.37
C ARG A 370 -12.73 -10.86 -15.94
N LYS A 371 -12.98 -9.97 -14.97
CA LYS A 371 -12.96 -10.37 -13.56
C LYS A 371 -14.06 -9.66 -12.77
N LEU A 372 -14.76 -10.41 -11.94
CA LEU A 372 -15.83 -9.95 -11.08
C LEU A 372 -15.65 -10.58 -9.70
N ALA A 373 -15.72 -9.77 -8.66
CA ALA A 373 -15.56 -10.18 -7.28
C ALA A 373 -16.80 -9.76 -6.48
N GLU A 374 -17.56 -10.76 -6.04
CA GLU A 374 -18.65 -10.76 -5.05
C GLU A 374 -19.80 -9.74 -5.27
N GLY A 375 -21.00 -10.04 -4.78
CA GLY A 375 -22.19 -9.20 -4.92
C GLY A 375 -23.45 -9.89 -4.36
N TYR A 376 -24.45 -9.13 -3.90
CA TYR A 376 -25.56 -9.62 -3.07
C TYR A 376 -26.95 -9.46 -3.73
N SER A 377 -27.78 -10.50 -3.87
CA SER A 377 -29.12 -10.38 -4.49
C SER A 377 -30.31 -10.27 -3.51
N CYS A 378 -31.51 -9.96 -4.05
CA CYS A 378 -32.71 -9.47 -3.34
C CYS A 378 -33.83 -10.52 -3.20
N LYS A 379 -34.53 -10.52 -2.06
CA LYS A 379 -35.82 -11.25 -1.85
C LYS A 379 -36.96 -10.37 -1.29
N SER A 380 -36.93 -9.05 -1.47
CA SER A 380 -37.93 -8.11 -0.89
C SER A 380 -38.81 -7.42 -1.94
N LEU A 381 -40.12 -7.38 -1.68
CA LEU A 381 -41.22 -6.93 -2.59
C LEU A 381 -41.40 -5.40 -2.74
N ARG A 382 -40.46 -4.56 -2.27
CA ARG A 382 -40.56 -3.08 -2.34
C ARG A 382 -39.19 -2.39 -2.52
N CYS A 383 -38.38 -2.90 -3.43
CA CYS A 383 -37.04 -2.40 -3.68
C CYS A 383 -37.01 -1.53 -4.96
N PRO A 384 -36.23 -0.43 -5.02
CA PRO A 384 -36.04 0.38 -6.24
C PRO A 384 -35.48 -0.39 -7.45
N CYS A 385 -35.00 -1.64 -7.27
CA CYS A 385 -34.64 -2.52 -8.37
C CYS A 385 -35.82 -2.88 -9.28
N ASP A 386 -37.06 -2.83 -8.77
CA ASP A 386 -38.32 -3.03 -9.53
C ASP A 386 -38.74 -1.79 -10.36
N SER A 387 -37.91 -0.74 -10.42
CA SER A 387 -38.21 0.41 -11.28
C SER A 387 -38.35 -0.05 -12.75
N PRO A 388 -39.42 0.34 -13.46
CA PRO A 388 -39.63 -0.04 -14.85
C PRO A 388 -38.48 0.36 -15.78
N ASP A 389 -37.68 1.38 -15.44
CA ASP A 389 -36.47 1.77 -16.20
C ASP A 389 -35.35 0.70 -16.16
N ASN A 390 -35.33 -0.17 -15.14
CA ASN A 390 -34.46 -1.35 -15.10
C ASN A 390 -35.04 -2.52 -15.92
N HIS A 391 -36.35 -2.52 -16.17
CA HIS A 391 -37.08 -3.52 -16.97
C HIS A 391 -37.14 -3.21 -18.47
N ILE A 392 -36.60 -2.07 -18.93
CA ILE A 392 -36.51 -1.76 -20.36
C ILE A 392 -35.31 -2.48 -20.96
N ALA A 393 -35.49 -3.77 -21.23
CA ALA A 393 -34.60 -4.63 -22.00
C ALA A 393 -35.22 -4.92 -23.37
N LYS A 394 -35.35 -3.90 -24.24
CA LYS A 394 -35.85 -4.14 -25.60
C LYS A 394 -34.94 -3.74 -26.75
N ASP A 395 -33.96 -2.83 -26.59
CA ASP A 395 -33.20 -2.34 -27.76
C ASP A 395 -31.69 -2.16 -27.56
N ILE A 396 -31.02 -2.97 -26.72
CA ILE A 396 -29.57 -2.80 -26.49
C ILE A 396 -28.82 -4.14 -26.55
N VAL A 397 -27.80 -4.17 -27.40
CA VAL A 397 -26.99 -5.32 -27.81
C VAL A 397 -25.69 -5.39 -27.00
N MET A 398 -25.29 -6.58 -26.52
CA MET A 398 -23.97 -6.84 -25.93
C MET A 398 -23.07 -7.55 -26.94
N ASP A 399 -22.37 -6.77 -27.76
CA ASP A 399 -21.56 -7.22 -28.91
C ASP A 399 -20.13 -7.68 -28.54
N SER A 400 -19.63 -7.25 -27.39
CA SER A 400 -18.20 -7.30 -27.08
C SER A 400 -17.79 -8.23 -25.92
N LEU A 401 -18.74 -8.73 -25.11
CA LEU A 401 -18.44 -9.59 -23.96
C LEU A 401 -18.02 -11.01 -24.39
N GLU A 402 -16.87 -11.49 -23.92
CA GLU A 402 -16.30 -12.80 -24.30
C GLU A 402 -16.01 -13.72 -23.10
N GLU A 403 -15.64 -13.16 -21.96
CA GLU A 403 -15.22 -13.89 -20.76
C GLU A 403 -15.69 -13.13 -19.51
N VAL A 404 -16.01 -13.86 -18.44
CA VAL A 404 -16.34 -13.37 -17.09
C VAL A 404 -15.73 -14.31 -16.04
N GLU A 405 -14.69 -13.90 -15.34
CA GLU A 405 -14.15 -14.63 -14.19
C GLU A 405 -14.84 -14.18 -12.89
N ILE A 406 -15.23 -15.11 -12.03
CA ILE A 406 -15.82 -14.85 -10.71
C ILE A 406 -14.89 -15.43 -9.66
N GLU A 407 -14.39 -14.59 -8.76
CA GLU A 407 -13.53 -15.02 -7.64
C GLU A 407 -14.34 -15.19 -6.35
N ASN A 408 -14.34 -16.40 -5.77
CA ASN A 408 -15.02 -16.68 -4.51
C ASN A 408 -14.08 -16.50 -3.30
N ASN A 409 -14.37 -15.53 -2.43
CA ASN A 409 -13.53 -15.19 -1.27
C ASN A 409 -13.98 -15.82 0.07
N ARG A 410 -14.54 -17.04 0.03
CA ARG A 410 -14.78 -17.93 1.19
C ARG A 410 -15.80 -17.47 2.24
N ARG A 411 -16.59 -16.42 2.00
CA ARG A 411 -17.51 -15.88 3.04
C ARG A 411 -18.97 -16.33 2.95
N ARG A 412 -19.47 -16.82 1.80
CA ARG A 412 -20.76 -17.56 1.64
C ARG A 412 -20.93 -18.10 0.22
N GLU A 413 -21.55 -19.27 0.09
CA GLU A 413 -21.70 -20.00 -1.18
C GLU A 413 -22.89 -19.51 -2.04
N ASP A 414 -23.96 -19.03 -1.41
CA ASP A 414 -25.19 -18.64 -2.10
C ASP A 414 -25.02 -17.41 -3.02
N ASP A 415 -24.10 -16.51 -2.69
CA ASP A 415 -23.90 -15.24 -3.42
C ASP A 415 -23.29 -15.47 -4.81
N THR A 416 -22.34 -16.40 -4.90
CA THR A 416 -21.72 -16.80 -6.17
C THR A 416 -22.75 -17.44 -7.10
N LEU A 417 -23.66 -18.25 -6.54
CA LEU A 417 -24.73 -18.90 -7.30
C LEU A 417 -25.74 -17.91 -7.87
N GLU A 418 -26.12 -16.89 -7.10
CA GLU A 418 -27.04 -15.85 -7.57
C GLU A 418 -26.45 -15.05 -8.73
N LEU A 419 -25.16 -14.72 -8.65
CA LEU A 419 -24.45 -14.01 -9.71
C LEU A 419 -24.34 -14.85 -10.99
N VAL A 420 -24.01 -16.15 -10.88
CA VAL A 420 -23.97 -17.07 -12.03
C VAL A 420 -25.36 -17.22 -12.66
N ASN A 421 -26.41 -17.34 -11.84
CA ASN A 421 -27.79 -17.40 -12.34
C ASN A 421 -28.19 -16.11 -13.07
N LEU A 422 -27.81 -14.95 -12.55
CA LEU A 422 -28.05 -13.67 -13.21
C LEU A 422 -27.36 -13.59 -14.58
N LEU A 423 -26.08 -13.96 -14.66
CA LEU A 423 -25.34 -14.00 -15.92
C LEU A 423 -25.96 -15.00 -16.92
N CYS A 424 -26.44 -16.14 -16.44
CA CYS A 424 -27.18 -17.10 -17.25
C CYS A 424 -28.51 -16.52 -17.76
N LYS A 425 -29.26 -15.78 -16.95
CA LYS A 425 -30.48 -15.07 -17.42
C LYS A 425 -30.15 -14.03 -18.49
N CYS A 426 -29.02 -13.33 -18.38
CA CYS A 426 -28.54 -12.38 -19.38
C CYS A 426 -28.04 -13.05 -20.69
N SER A 427 -27.94 -14.38 -20.75
CA SER A 427 -27.41 -15.11 -21.90
C SER A 427 -28.17 -14.91 -23.22
N MET A 428 -29.42 -14.48 -23.14
CA MET A 428 -30.24 -14.15 -24.31
C MET A 428 -29.81 -12.85 -25.00
N ILE A 429 -29.05 -12.00 -24.29
CA ILE A 429 -28.65 -10.67 -24.75
C ILE A 429 -27.21 -10.67 -25.29
N PHE A 430 -26.43 -11.75 -25.05
CA PHE A 430 -25.07 -11.88 -25.57
C PHE A 430 -25.09 -12.16 -27.07
N GLU A 431 -24.28 -11.45 -27.86
CA GLU A 431 -24.09 -11.78 -29.27
C GLU A 431 -23.10 -12.92 -29.47
N LYS A 432 -21.97 -12.87 -28.74
CA LYS A 432 -20.90 -13.87 -28.76
C LYS A 432 -21.07 -14.91 -27.66
N LYS A 433 -20.27 -15.97 -27.75
CA LYS A 433 -20.15 -16.98 -26.70
C LYS A 433 -19.36 -16.39 -25.53
N VAL A 434 -19.92 -16.47 -24.32
CA VAL A 434 -19.34 -15.97 -23.08
C VAL A 434 -18.88 -17.14 -22.22
N SER A 435 -17.62 -17.14 -21.81
CA SER A 435 -17.11 -18.09 -20.81
C SER A 435 -17.22 -17.51 -19.40
N ILE A 436 -17.94 -18.19 -18.51
CA ILE A 436 -18.00 -17.86 -17.09
C ILE A 436 -17.02 -18.77 -16.36
N ILE A 437 -15.92 -18.23 -15.86
CA ILE A 437 -14.89 -18.96 -15.12
C ILE A 437 -15.09 -18.68 -13.64
N ILE A 438 -15.10 -19.70 -12.80
CA ILE A 438 -15.26 -19.53 -11.34
C ILE A 438 -14.00 -20.06 -10.69
N SER A 439 -13.21 -19.18 -10.09
CA SER A 439 -11.90 -19.47 -9.50
C SER A 439 -11.94 -19.43 -7.97
N LYS A 440 -10.99 -20.14 -7.32
CA LYS A 440 -10.85 -20.25 -5.86
C LYS A 440 -12.06 -20.84 -5.14
N VAL A 441 -12.70 -21.87 -5.71
CA VAL A 441 -13.79 -22.62 -5.05
C VAL A 441 -13.27 -23.56 -3.93
N SER A 442 -11.97 -23.50 -3.61
CA SER A 442 -11.28 -24.40 -2.68
C SER A 442 -12.07 -24.62 -1.37
N GLY A 443 -12.71 -25.79 -1.24
CA GLY A 443 -13.41 -26.24 -0.03
C GLY A 443 -14.92 -26.45 -0.13
N SER A 444 -15.59 -26.11 -1.23
CA SER A 444 -17.05 -26.31 -1.39
C SER A 444 -17.43 -27.20 -2.57
N GLU A 445 -17.55 -28.51 -2.31
CA GLU A 445 -18.08 -29.47 -3.30
C GLU A 445 -19.56 -29.18 -3.62
N TYR A 446 -20.32 -28.73 -2.62
CA TYR A 446 -21.72 -28.30 -2.75
C TYR A 446 -21.92 -27.16 -3.74
N LEU A 447 -21.09 -26.10 -3.67
CA LEU A 447 -21.15 -24.98 -4.60
C LEU A 447 -20.84 -25.47 -6.02
N CYS A 448 -19.81 -26.30 -6.19
CA CYS A 448 -19.45 -26.86 -7.49
C CYS A 448 -20.59 -27.66 -8.11
N GLU A 449 -21.27 -28.51 -7.33
CA GLU A 449 -22.42 -29.29 -7.78
C GLU A 449 -23.58 -28.40 -8.20
N LYS A 450 -23.95 -27.42 -7.36
CA LYS A 450 -25.03 -26.49 -7.70
C LYS A 450 -24.73 -25.68 -8.94
N ILE A 451 -23.51 -25.18 -9.11
CA ILE A 451 -23.10 -24.44 -10.33
C ILE A 451 -23.22 -25.35 -11.56
N ARG A 452 -22.75 -26.60 -11.48
CA ARG A 452 -22.85 -27.57 -12.59
C ARG A 452 -24.32 -27.92 -12.93
N SER A 453 -25.23 -27.79 -11.98
CA SER A 453 -26.67 -28.01 -12.19
C SER A 453 -27.40 -26.84 -12.87
N ILE A 454 -26.75 -25.67 -13.01
CA ILE A 454 -27.34 -24.50 -13.69
C ILE A 454 -27.32 -24.75 -15.19
N HIS A 455 -28.50 -24.67 -15.82
CA HIS A 455 -28.66 -24.78 -17.26
C HIS A 455 -28.91 -23.40 -17.85
N PRO A 456 -27.93 -22.79 -18.55
CA PRO A 456 -28.15 -21.52 -19.20
C PRO A 456 -29.27 -21.63 -20.24
N PRO A 457 -30.17 -20.64 -20.35
CA PRO A 457 -31.25 -20.63 -21.34
C PRO A 457 -30.75 -20.50 -22.79
N SER A 458 -29.44 -20.27 -23.00
CA SER A 458 -28.80 -20.12 -24.30
C SER A 458 -27.47 -20.87 -24.35
N ASN A 459 -27.18 -21.51 -25.49
CA ASN A 459 -25.89 -22.19 -25.76
C ASN A 459 -24.70 -21.21 -25.89
N LYS A 460 -24.96 -19.91 -25.76
CA LYS A 460 -23.93 -18.86 -25.78
C LYS A 460 -23.16 -18.74 -24.46
N VAL A 461 -23.51 -19.48 -23.41
CA VAL A 461 -22.78 -19.44 -22.13
C VAL A 461 -22.11 -20.77 -21.84
N VAL A 462 -20.84 -20.73 -21.46
CA VAL A 462 -20.08 -21.89 -20.97
C VAL A 462 -19.55 -21.60 -19.59
N ILE A 463 -19.94 -22.42 -18.61
CA ILE A 463 -19.50 -22.29 -17.23
C ILE A 463 -18.33 -23.26 -17.00
N THR A 464 -17.22 -22.74 -16.47
CA THR A 464 -16.01 -23.51 -16.14
C THR A 464 -15.65 -23.25 -14.68
N ILE A 465 -15.36 -24.31 -13.93
CA ILE A 465 -14.91 -24.21 -12.54
C ILE A 465 -13.41 -24.51 -12.50
N GLN A 466 -12.62 -23.59 -11.96
CA GLN A 466 -11.18 -23.77 -11.75
C GLN A 466 -10.89 -24.02 -10.26
N PRO A 467 -9.98 -24.97 -9.95
CA PRO A 467 -9.63 -25.33 -8.57
C PRO A 467 -8.95 -24.21 -7.79
#